data_AF-A0A1I4ZG30-F1
#
_entry.id   AF-A0A1I4ZG30-F1
#
_cell.length_a   1.000
_cell.length_b   1.000
_cell.length_c   1.000
_cell.angle_alpha   90.00
_cell.angle_beta   90.00
_cell.angle_gamma   90.00
#
_symmetry.space_group_name_H-M   'P 1'
#
loop_
_entity.id
_entity.type
_entity.pdbx_description
1 polymer ?
#
loop_
_entity_poly.entity_id
_entity_poly.type
_entity_poly.pdbx_seq_one_letter_code
_entity_poly.pdbx_strand_id
1 'polypeptide(L)'
;MRKALVVGIDDYPGARLKGCINDANTVAELLDKNADGSPNFAVKLFTTVKTKSELKSIILKTFNDSDDDVSLFYFSGHGNVTESGGGYIVTPDFTRDDVGISMDEILKMAGLSKARHKIVILDCCHAGAMGSPAFIGNSAAFLDQGVIILASSRSSETSVESNGHGVFTGLLIDALKGGAADIDGEVTPGNIYSYIDKALGSWHQRPVFKANIVRSVSLRTVKPTVSKAELRLLLEYFPQTDHDFPLDPSYEYTTTTDTPNEKNISTFKILRRMQLIGLVEPVGEEYLYWAAVRNKSCRLTGLGAYYWKLIKNGRV
;
A
#
# COMPACT_ATOMS: atom_id res chain seq x y z
N MET A 1 17.28 -6.85 -6.08
CA MET A 1 16.79 -5.55 -6.61
C MET A 1 15.26 -5.54 -6.51
N ARG A 2 14.58 -4.43 -6.84
CA ARG A 2 13.11 -4.34 -6.84
C ARG A 2 12.63 -4.08 -8.28
N LYS A 3 11.79 -4.95 -8.83
CA LYS A 3 11.26 -4.83 -10.21
C LYS A 3 9.74 -4.83 -10.23
N ALA A 4 9.18 -4.08 -11.17
CA ALA A 4 7.75 -4.08 -11.43
C ALA A 4 7.47 -4.18 -12.93
N LEU A 5 6.62 -5.12 -13.32
CA LEU A 5 5.94 -5.14 -14.61
C LEU A 5 4.57 -4.52 -14.42
N VAL A 6 4.26 -3.50 -15.22
CA VAL A 6 2.98 -2.79 -15.18
C VAL A 6 2.36 -2.87 -16.57
N VAL A 7 1.17 -3.43 -16.67
CA VAL A 7 0.47 -3.66 -17.94
C VAL A 7 -0.92 -3.04 -17.87
N GLY A 8 -1.26 -2.23 -18.88
CA GLY A 8 -2.59 -1.66 -19.06
C GLY A 8 -3.07 -1.87 -20.49
N ILE A 9 -4.24 -2.48 -20.68
CA ILE A 9 -4.75 -2.78 -22.02
C ILE A 9 -6.13 -2.15 -22.17
N ASP A 10 -6.27 -1.25 -23.16
CA ASP A 10 -7.56 -0.68 -23.54
C ASP A 10 -8.08 -1.26 -24.87
N ASP A 11 -7.17 -1.53 -25.81
CA ASP A 11 -7.49 -1.83 -27.19
C ASP A 11 -7.80 -3.32 -27.42
N TYR A 12 -9.03 -3.70 -27.06
CA TYR A 12 -9.60 -5.01 -27.34
C TYR A 12 -10.56 -4.94 -28.54
N PRO A 13 -10.37 -5.77 -29.60
CA PRO A 13 -11.29 -5.84 -30.72
C PRO A 13 -12.73 -6.12 -30.27
N GLY A 14 -13.65 -5.19 -30.55
CA GLY A 14 -15.07 -5.32 -30.20
C GLY A 14 -15.42 -5.11 -28.72
N ALA A 15 -14.46 -4.84 -27.83
CA ALA A 15 -14.68 -4.69 -26.39
C ALA A 15 -13.75 -3.66 -25.74
N ARG A 16 -13.53 -2.51 -26.38
CA ARG A 16 -12.55 -1.49 -25.95
C ARG A 16 -12.83 -0.92 -24.54
N LEU A 17 -11.76 -0.74 -23.74
CA LEU A 17 -11.74 0.02 -22.48
C LEU A 17 -11.13 1.41 -22.67
N LYS A 18 -11.16 2.27 -21.64
CA LYS A 18 -10.70 3.67 -21.73
C LYS A 18 -9.79 4.14 -20.59
N GLY A 19 -9.68 3.38 -19.50
CA GLY A 19 -8.96 3.79 -18.30
C GLY A 19 -7.70 2.97 -18.00
N CYS A 20 -7.55 1.78 -18.58
CA CYS A 20 -6.51 0.83 -18.15
C CYS A 20 -5.09 1.30 -18.51
N ILE A 21 -4.94 2.03 -19.62
CA ILE A 21 -3.66 2.67 -19.95
C ILE A 21 -3.33 3.78 -18.95
N ASN A 22 -4.31 4.60 -18.56
CA ASN A 22 -4.11 5.67 -17.58
C ASN A 22 -3.73 5.11 -16.21
N ASP A 23 -4.46 4.08 -15.76
CA ASP A 23 -4.19 3.30 -14.56
C ASP A 23 -2.74 2.78 -14.53
N ALA A 24 -2.31 2.12 -15.60
CA ALA A 24 -0.95 1.61 -15.72
C ALA A 24 0.12 2.71 -15.71
N ASN A 25 -0.10 3.84 -16.38
CA ASN A 25 0.84 4.96 -16.35
C ASN A 25 1.03 5.51 -14.93
N THR A 26 -0.06 5.79 -14.22
CA THR A 26 0.02 6.37 -12.87
C THR A 26 0.62 5.41 -11.86
N VAL A 27 0.26 4.11 -11.92
CA VAL A 27 0.86 3.09 -11.04
C VAL A 27 2.34 2.92 -11.33
N ALA A 28 2.75 2.92 -12.61
CA ALA A 28 4.17 2.86 -12.98
C ALA A 28 4.97 4.04 -12.41
N GLU A 29 4.46 5.26 -12.54
CA GLU A 29 5.12 6.47 -12.00
C GLU A 29 5.28 6.40 -10.48
N LEU A 30 4.24 5.97 -9.76
CA LEU A 30 4.29 5.86 -8.30
C LEU A 30 5.22 4.76 -7.82
N LEU A 31 5.33 3.65 -8.55
CA LEU A 31 6.25 2.57 -8.19
C LEU A 31 7.70 2.90 -8.53
N ASP A 32 7.96 3.71 -9.55
CA ASP A 32 9.33 4.10 -9.96
C ASP A 32 10.06 4.87 -8.84
N LYS A 33 9.35 5.68 -8.05
CA LYS A 33 9.94 6.56 -7.02
C LYS A 33 9.17 6.59 -5.71
N ASN A 34 9.92 6.71 -4.62
CA ASN A 34 9.37 7.09 -3.33
C ASN A 34 8.89 8.56 -3.35
N ALA A 35 8.12 8.98 -2.34
CA ALA A 35 7.59 10.34 -2.32
C ALA A 35 8.66 11.44 -2.20
N ASP A 36 9.85 11.10 -1.72
CA ASP A 36 11.00 12.01 -1.68
C ASP A 36 11.76 12.11 -3.02
N GLY A 37 11.31 11.38 -4.04
CA GLY A 37 11.93 11.32 -5.37
C GLY A 37 13.08 10.32 -5.50
N SER A 38 13.45 9.60 -4.43
CA SER A 38 14.44 8.53 -4.50
C SER A 38 13.93 7.34 -5.34
N PRO A 39 14.82 6.62 -6.06
CA PRO A 39 14.43 5.43 -6.80
C PRO A 39 13.79 4.34 -5.92
N ASN A 40 12.78 3.65 -6.43
CA ASN A 40 12.05 2.60 -5.70
C ASN A 40 12.02 1.25 -6.44
N PHE A 41 11.31 1.16 -7.57
CA PHE A 41 11.31 -0.02 -8.45
C PHE A 41 11.94 0.27 -9.81
N ALA A 42 12.62 -0.71 -10.40
CA ALA A 42 12.88 -0.72 -11.83
C ALA A 42 11.59 -1.14 -12.57
N VAL A 43 10.86 -0.17 -13.12
CA VAL A 43 9.55 -0.38 -13.73
C VAL A 43 9.65 -0.65 -15.24
N LYS A 44 8.93 -1.66 -15.72
CA LYS A 44 8.63 -1.87 -17.14
C LYS A 44 7.13 -1.69 -17.39
N LEU A 45 6.78 -0.70 -18.19
CA LEU A 45 5.40 -0.39 -18.57
C LEU A 45 5.09 -0.90 -19.97
N PHE A 46 3.98 -1.61 -20.14
CA PHE A 46 3.46 -2.02 -21.45
C PHE A 46 1.98 -1.64 -21.59
N THR A 47 1.69 -0.83 -22.62
CA THR A 47 0.33 -0.33 -22.92
C THR A 47 -0.17 -0.76 -24.30
N THR A 48 0.65 -1.51 -25.04
CA THR A 48 0.42 -1.88 -26.44
C THR A 48 0.51 -3.38 -26.68
N VAL A 49 0.41 -4.19 -25.63
CA VAL A 49 0.41 -5.65 -25.73
C VAL A 49 -0.73 -6.09 -26.65
N LYS A 50 -0.43 -6.93 -27.65
CA LYS A 50 -1.42 -7.38 -28.64
C LYS A 50 -1.78 -8.85 -28.54
N THR A 51 -0.91 -9.68 -27.95
CA THR A 51 -1.10 -11.13 -27.96
C THR A 51 -0.90 -11.78 -26.59
N LYS A 52 -1.56 -12.93 -26.39
CA LYS A 52 -1.34 -13.83 -25.25
C LYS A 52 0.12 -14.25 -25.12
N SER A 53 0.76 -14.59 -26.24
CA SER A 53 2.16 -15.03 -26.28
C SER A 53 3.10 -13.93 -25.80
N GLU A 54 2.89 -12.69 -26.27
CA GLU A 54 3.65 -11.52 -25.85
C GLU A 54 3.50 -11.28 -24.34
N LEU A 55 2.25 -11.23 -23.84
CA LEU A 55 1.96 -11.01 -22.42
C LEU A 55 2.59 -12.09 -21.53
N LYS A 56 2.45 -13.35 -21.93
CA LYS A 56 3.04 -14.47 -21.20
C LYS A 56 4.56 -14.38 -21.17
N SER A 57 5.20 -14.00 -22.29
CA SER A 57 6.65 -13.84 -22.36
C SER A 57 7.16 -12.77 -21.40
N ILE A 58 6.49 -11.61 -21.33
CA ILE A 58 6.91 -10.52 -20.44
C ILE A 58 6.65 -10.85 -18.96
N ILE A 59 5.56 -11.55 -18.63
CA ILE A 59 5.30 -12.02 -17.26
C ILE A 59 6.36 -13.04 -16.84
N LEU A 60 6.66 -14.03 -17.68
CA LEU A 60 7.72 -15.02 -17.42
C LEU A 60 9.07 -14.35 -17.18
N LYS A 61 9.45 -13.39 -18.03
CA LYS A 61 10.71 -12.65 -17.86
C LYS A 61 10.75 -11.83 -16.57
N THR A 62 9.60 -11.39 -16.07
CA THR A 62 9.50 -10.59 -14.83
C THR A 62 9.68 -11.44 -13.59
N PHE A 63 9.21 -12.69 -13.62
CA PHE A 63 9.34 -13.62 -12.49
C PHE A 63 10.56 -14.55 -12.61
N ASN A 64 11.27 -14.54 -13.74
CA ASN A 64 12.51 -15.29 -13.94
C ASN A 64 13.70 -14.57 -13.29
N ASP A 65 13.67 -14.50 -11.97
CA ASP A 65 14.67 -13.80 -11.16
C ASP A 65 15.57 -14.80 -10.43
N SER A 66 16.81 -14.39 -10.18
CA SER A 66 17.77 -15.21 -9.43
C SER A 66 17.83 -14.89 -7.94
N ASP A 67 17.60 -13.63 -7.53
CA ASP A 67 17.69 -13.19 -6.10
C ASP A 67 17.11 -11.77 -5.86
N ASP A 68 15.95 -11.43 -6.44
CA ASP A 68 15.34 -10.12 -6.22
C ASP A 68 14.63 -10.00 -4.87
N ASP A 69 14.58 -8.78 -4.32
CA ASP A 69 13.85 -8.52 -3.07
C ASP A 69 12.35 -8.50 -3.35
N VAL A 70 11.93 -7.83 -4.43
CA VAL A 70 10.53 -7.76 -4.84
C VAL A 70 10.42 -7.89 -6.37
N SER A 71 9.53 -8.79 -6.81
CA SER A 71 9.05 -8.87 -8.19
C SER A 71 7.55 -8.66 -8.21
N LEU A 72 7.13 -7.53 -8.79
CA LEU A 72 5.73 -7.11 -8.83
C LEU A 72 5.18 -7.21 -10.25
N PHE A 73 3.96 -7.73 -10.39
CA PHE A 73 3.17 -7.67 -11.60
C PHE A 73 1.86 -6.94 -11.32
N TYR A 74 1.63 -5.83 -12.01
CA TYR A 74 0.37 -5.09 -12.03
C TYR A 74 -0.29 -5.26 -13.40
N PHE A 75 -1.59 -5.55 -13.41
CA PHE A 75 -2.40 -5.63 -14.62
C PHE A 75 -3.71 -4.85 -14.46
N SER A 76 -4.04 -4.05 -15.47
CA SER A 76 -5.35 -3.43 -15.65
C SER A 76 -5.90 -3.79 -17.03
N GLY A 77 -7.11 -4.33 -17.09
CA GLY A 77 -7.73 -4.72 -18.35
C GLY A 77 -8.99 -5.58 -18.17
N HIS A 78 -9.35 -6.33 -19.21
CA HIS A 78 -10.47 -7.27 -19.14
C HIS A 78 -10.10 -8.53 -18.34
N GLY A 79 -11.09 -9.02 -17.59
CA GLY A 79 -11.04 -10.31 -16.90
C GLY A 79 -12.26 -11.15 -17.29
N ASN A 80 -12.10 -12.47 -17.26
CA ASN A 80 -13.14 -13.42 -17.63
C ASN A 80 -13.14 -14.60 -16.65
N VAL A 81 -14.32 -15.17 -16.39
CA VAL A 81 -14.49 -16.43 -15.68
C VAL A 81 -15.12 -17.43 -16.64
N THR A 82 -14.40 -18.53 -16.90
CA THR A 82 -14.90 -19.60 -17.76
C THR A 82 -16.05 -20.37 -17.09
N GLU A 83 -16.82 -21.13 -17.87
CA GLU A 83 -17.88 -22.00 -17.33
C GLU A 83 -17.35 -23.03 -16.31
N SER A 84 -16.08 -23.43 -16.44
CA SER A 84 -15.36 -24.28 -15.49
C SER A 84 -14.93 -23.56 -14.20
N GLY A 85 -15.24 -22.27 -14.05
CA GLY A 85 -14.95 -21.45 -12.89
C GLY A 85 -13.53 -20.84 -12.85
N GLY A 86 -12.70 -21.05 -13.87
CA GLY A 86 -11.34 -20.52 -13.91
C GLY A 86 -11.30 -19.03 -14.23
N GLY A 87 -10.53 -18.25 -13.47
CA GLY A 87 -10.29 -16.83 -13.72
C GLY A 87 -9.16 -16.58 -14.72
N TYR A 88 -9.37 -15.66 -15.66
CA TYR A 88 -8.42 -15.29 -16.71
C TYR A 88 -8.27 -13.78 -16.83
N ILE A 89 -7.05 -13.32 -17.13
CA ILE A 89 -6.85 -12.01 -17.73
C ILE A 89 -6.98 -12.14 -19.25
N VAL A 90 -7.75 -11.25 -19.87
CA VAL A 90 -8.06 -11.31 -21.30
C VAL A 90 -7.00 -10.57 -22.10
N THR A 91 -6.59 -11.14 -23.24
CA THR A 91 -5.65 -10.52 -24.18
C THR A 91 -6.34 -10.08 -25.48
N PRO A 92 -5.81 -9.10 -26.23
CA PRO A 92 -6.50 -8.58 -27.41
C PRO A 92 -6.71 -9.59 -28.56
N ASP A 93 -5.92 -10.66 -28.61
CA ASP A 93 -6.06 -11.77 -29.54
C ASP A 93 -7.04 -12.86 -29.07
N PHE A 94 -7.94 -12.52 -28.14
CA PHE A 94 -8.92 -13.47 -27.61
C PHE A 94 -9.80 -14.07 -28.72
N THR A 95 -10.15 -15.34 -28.52
CA THR A 95 -11.12 -16.08 -29.32
C THR A 95 -12.16 -16.71 -28.40
N ARG A 96 -13.15 -17.38 -28.98
CA ARG A 96 -14.18 -18.10 -28.20
C ARG A 96 -13.57 -19.16 -27.28
N ASP A 97 -12.53 -19.85 -27.73
CA ASP A 97 -11.94 -21.01 -27.05
C ASP A 97 -10.62 -20.67 -26.32
N ASP A 98 -10.04 -19.48 -26.57
CA ASP A 98 -8.87 -18.98 -25.87
C ASP A 98 -9.05 -17.49 -25.54
N VAL A 99 -9.41 -17.21 -24.29
CA VAL A 99 -9.67 -15.84 -23.83
C VAL A 99 -8.41 -15.11 -23.36
N GLY A 100 -7.31 -15.81 -23.07
CA GLY A 100 -6.10 -15.19 -22.52
C GLY A 100 -5.34 -16.09 -21.55
N ILE A 101 -4.78 -15.51 -20.49
CA ILE A 101 -3.90 -16.19 -19.53
C ILE A 101 -4.66 -16.49 -18.24
N SER A 102 -4.65 -17.74 -17.79
CA SER A 102 -5.28 -18.10 -16.52
C SER A 102 -4.54 -17.46 -15.36
N MET A 103 -5.28 -16.97 -14.38
CA MET A 103 -4.70 -16.38 -13.17
C MET A 103 -3.89 -17.41 -12.37
N ASP A 104 -4.29 -18.69 -12.38
CA ASP A 104 -3.52 -19.79 -11.80
C ASP A 104 -2.15 -19.98 -12.47
N GLU A 105 -2.07 -19.81 -13.79
CA GLU A 105 -0.79 -19.84 -14.51
C GLU A 105 0.11 -18.67 -14.09
N ILE A 106 -0.45 -17.48 -13.87
CA ILE A 106 0.28 -16.32 -13.37
C ILE A 106 0.84 -16.58 -11.96
N LEU A 107 0.03 -17.16 -11.08
CA LEU A 107 0.47 -17.54 -9.74
C LEU A 107 1.54 -18.62 -9.77
N LYS A 108 1.45 -19.61 -10.66
CA LYS A 108 2.51 -20.61 -10.87
C LYS A 108 3.81 -19.95 -11.35
N MET A 109 3.73 -19.02 -12.30
CA MET A 109 4.89 -18.25 -12.75
C MET A 109 5.52 -17.45 -11.61
N ALA A 110 4.71 -16.81 -10.76
CA ALA A 110 5.18 -16.09 -9.58
C ALA A 110 5.79 -17.03 -8.52
N GLY A 111 5.19 -18.20 -8.28
CA GLY A 111 5.69 -19.21 -7.33
C GLY A 111 7.08 -19.74 -7.69
N LEU A 112 7.35 -19.89 -8.99
CA LEU A 112 8.66 -20.30 -9.52
C LEU A 112 9.75 -19.22 -9.37
N SER A 113 9.39 -17.96 -9.13
CA SER A 113 10.38 -16.90 -8.91
C SER A 113 11.18 -17.14 -7.63
N LYS A 114 12.48 -16.83 -7.68
CA LYS A 114 13.34 -16.82 -6.50
C LYS A 114 13.27 -15.51 -5.72
N ALA A 115 12.48 -14.53 -6.18
CA ALA A 115 12.31 -13.28 -5.47
C ALA A 115 11.74 -13.51 -4.07
N ARG A 116 12.20 -12.72 -3.10
CA ARG A 116 11.77 -12.84 -1.70
C ARG A 116 10.29 -12.49 -1.53
N HIS A 117 9.82 -11.48 -2.27
CA HIS A 117 8.42 -11.08 -2.33
C HIS A 117 7.93 -11.11 -3.78
N LYS A 118 6.86 -11.86 -4.04
CA LYS A 118 6.20 -11.91 -5.34
C LYS A 118 4.83 -11.32 -5.22
N ILE A 119 4.57 -10.23 -5.93
CA ILE A 119 3.37 -9.42 -5.71
C ILE A 119 2.59 -9.37 -7.01
N VAL A 120 1.33 -9.79 -6.98
CA VAL A 120 0.42 -9.78 -8.12
C VAL A 120 -0.75 -8.87 -7.77
N ILE A 121 -0.90 -7.78 -8.53
CA ILE A 121 -1.98 -6.82 -8.38
C ILE A 121 -2.83 -6.83 -9.66
N LEU A 122 -4.11 -7.20 -9.55
CA LEU A 122 -4.99 -7.32 -10.71
C LEU A 122 -6.20 -6.40 -10.57
N ASP A 123 -6.32 -5.44 -11.47
CA ASP A 123 -7.56 -4.68 -11.69
C ASP A 123 -8.27 -5.17 -12.96
N CYS A 124 -9.09 -6.21 -12.81
CA CYS A 124 -9.93 -6.70 -13.90
C CYS A 124 -11.23 -7.27 -13.35
N CYS A 125 -12.31 -7.18 -14.14
CA CYS A 125 -13.60 -7.74 -13.75
C CYS A 125 -13.46 -9.23 -13.43
N HIS A 126 -14.15 -9.69 -12.39
CA HIS A 126 -14.11 -11.04 -11.85
C HIS A 126 -12.75 -11.52 -11.30
N ALA A 127 -11.74 -10.65 -11.12
CA ALA A 127 -10.50 -11.05 -10.45
C ALA A 127 -10.73 -11.49 -8.99
N GLY A 128 -11.86 -11.12 -8.39
CA GLY A 128 -12.33 -11.61 -7.09
C GLY A 128 -12.65 -13.10 -7.05
N ALA A 129 -12.88 -13.74 -8.20
CA ALA A 129 -13.02 -15.19 -8.30
C ALA A 129 -11.73 -15.92 -7.88
N MET A 130 -10.55 -15.28 -7.99
CA MET A 130 -9.29 -15.79 -7.40
C MET A 130 -9.29 -15.91 -5.87
N GLY A 131 -10.29 -15.33 -5.21
CA GLY A 131 -10.47 -15.38 -3.76
C GLY A 131 -11.21 -16.62 -3.27
N SER A 132 -12.08 -17.19 -4.10
CA SER A 132 -13.07 -18.19 -3.67
C SER A 132 -12.58 -19.64 -3.83
N PRO A 133 -12.70 -20.51 -2.81
CA PRO A 133 -12.31 -21.92 -2.89
C PRO A 133 -12.96 -22.71 -4.05
N ALA A 134 -14.11 -22.24 -4.55
CA ALA A 134 -14.84 -22.88 -5.64
C ALA A 134 -14.32 -22.51 -7.05
N PHE A 135 -13.43 -21.52 -7.17
CA PHE A 135 -13.06 -20.87 -8.45
C PHE A 135 -11.55 -20.88 -8.72
N ILE A 136 -10.79 -21.43 -7.79
CA ILE A 136 -9.34 -21.52 -7.89
C ILE A 136 -9.05 -23.00 -7.99
N GLY A 137 -8.31 -23.42 -9.01
CA GLY A 137 -7.68 -24.73 -8.94
C GLY A 137 -6.87 -24.87 -7.65
N ASN A 138 -6.51 -26.10 -7.27
CA ASN A 138 -5.73 -26.41 -6.06
C ASN A 138 -4.48 -25.53 -5.82
N SER A 139 -3.98 -24.75 -6.79
CA SER A 139 -2.78 -23.94 -6.70
C SER A 139 -2.88 -22.69 -5.80
N ALA A 140 -3.97 -21.90 -5.76
CA ALA A 140 -4.02 -20.75 -4.83
C ALA A 140 -4.52 -21.11 -3.41
N ALA A 141 -4.90 -22.37 -3.17
CA ALA A 141 -5.02 -22.92 -1.82
C ALA A 141 -3.65 -23.14 -1.17
N PHE A 142 -2.59 -23.28 -1.98
CA PHE A 142 -1.20 -23.41 -1.55
C PHE A 142 -0.36 -22.29 -2.18
N LEU A 143 -0.52 -21.07 -1.68
CA LEU A 143 0.37 -19.98 -2.07
C LEU A 143 1.79 -20.31 -1.64
N ASP A 144 2.72 -20.30 -2.60
CA ASP A 144 4.14 -20.38 -2.31
C ASP A 144 4.58 -19.23 -1.39
N GLN A 145 5.63 -19.51 -0.62
CA GLN A 145 6.19 -18.56 0.33
C GLN A 145 6.58 -17.25 -0.37
N GLY A 146 6.11 -16.13 0.19
CA GLY A 146 6.37 -14.77 -0.32
C GLY A 146 5.40 -14.28 -1.40
N VAL A 147 4.41 -15.07 -1.81
CA VAL A 147 3.37 -14.64 -2.78
C VAL A 147 2.29 -13.79 -2.08
N ILE A 148 2.00 -12.64 -2.67
CA ILE A 148 0.97 -11.68 -2.24
C ILE A 148 0.09 -11.34 -3.44
N ILE A 149 -1.22 -11.43 -3.27
CA ILE A 149 -2.23 -11.15 -4.27
C ILE A 149 -3.15 -10.05 -3.76
N LEU A 150 -3.33 -9.01 -4.57
CA LEU A 150 -4.33 -7.96 -4.41
C LEU A 150 -5.16 -7.92 -5.69
N ALA A 151 -6.46 -8.22 -5.61
CA ALA A 151 -7.31 -8.24 -6.80
C ALA A 151 -8.62 -7.49 -6.58
N SER A 152 -9.06 -6.75 -7.60
CA SER A 152 -10.40 -6.16 -7.62
C SER A 152 -11.46 -7.26 -7.72
N SER A 153 -12.61 -7.08 -7.07
CA SER A 153 -13.59 -8.17 -6.88
C SER A 153 -14.92 -7.96 -7.59
N ARG A 154 -15.00 -7.03 -8.54
CA ARG A 154 -16.24 -6.68 -9.24
C ARG A 154 -16.79 -7.87 -10.02
N SER A 155 -18.02 -8.29 -9.72
CA SER A 155 -18.70 -9.44 -10.32
C SER A 155 -19.50 -9.15 -11.59
N SER A 156 -19.65 -7.89 -11.97
CA SER A 156 -20.12 -7.38 -13.26
C SER A 156 -20.65 -5.99 -12.96
N GLU A 157 -20.03 -4.97 -13.54
CA GLU A 157 -20.70 -3.73 -13.90
C GLU A 157 -19.69 -2.80 -14.54
N THR A 158 -20.17 -2.08 -15.56
CA THR A 158 -19.57 -0.94 -16.23
C THR A 158 -18.55 -0.24 -15.32
N SER A 159 -17.30 -0.16 -15.76
CA SER A 159 -16.25 0.58 -15.07
C SER A 159 -16.76 1.98 -14.76
N VAL A 160 -17.22 2.20 -13.54
CA VAL A 160 -17.49 3.55 -13.05
C VAL A 160 -16.10 4.17 -12.90
N GLU A 161 -15.69 4.88 -13.93
CA GLU A 161 -14.47 5.67 -13.91
C GLU A 161 -14.75 6.91 -13.07
N SER A 162 -13.98 7.08 -12.00
CA SER A 162 -13.95 8.31 -11.23
C SER A 162 -12.59 8.95 -11.46
N ASN A 163 -12.56 10.18 -11.98
CA ASN A 163 -11.33 10.89 -12.33
C ASN A 163 -10.40 10.13 -13.31
N GLY A 164 -10.95 9.34 -14.24
CA GLY A 164 -10.17 8.64 -15.27
C GLY A 164 -9.48 7.35 -14.79
N HIS A 165 -9.85 6.84 -13.61
CA HIS A 165 -9.34 5.59 -13.06
C HIS A 165 -10.48 4.65 -12.68
N GLY A 166 -10.24 3.33 -12.75
CA GLY A 166 -11.12 2.35 -12.11
C GLY A 166 -11.15 2.55 -10.59
N VAL A 167 -12.26 2.24 -9.91
CA VAL A 167 -12.39 2.49 -8.45
C VAL A 167 -11.30 1.79 -7.63
N PHE A 168 -10.95 0.55 -7.97
CA PHE A 168 -9.89 -0.16 -7.27
C PHE A 168 -8.54 0.52 -7.48
N THR A 169 -8.18 0.82 -8.73
CA THR A 169 -6.94 1.50 -9.05
C THR A 169 -6.87 2.92 -8.48
N GLY A 170 -7.96 3.67 -8.48
CA GLY A 170 -8.01 4.99 -7.84
C GLY A 170 -7.68 4.93 -6.35
N LEU A 171 -8.28 3.97 -5.62
CA LEU A 171 -7.97 3.77 -4.20
C LEU A 171 -6.54 3.23 -3.98
N LEU A 172 -6.03 2.38 -4.88
CA LEU A 172 -4.64 1.92 -4.86
C LEU A 172 -3.67 3.09 -5.05
N ILE A 173 -3.97 4.00 -5.99
CA ILE A 173 -3.19 5.22 -6.25
C ILE A 173 -3.17 6.10 -5.00
N ASP A 174 -4.33 6.34 -4.38
CA ASP A 174 -4.42 7.16 -3.16
C ASP A 174 -3.67 6.52 -1.98
N ALA A 175 -3.76 5.20 -1.85
CA ALA A 175 -2.99 4.43 -0.88
C ALA A 175 -1.48 4.61 -1.10
N LEU A 176 -0.99 4.42 -2.33
CA LEU A 176 0.41 4.60 -2.71
C LEU A 176 0.89 6.05 -2.54
N LYS A 177 0.03 7.05 -2.74
CA LYS A 177 0.33 8.46 -2.47
C LYS A 177 0.54 8.78 -0.99
N GLY A 178 0.15 7.87 -0.10
CA GLY A 178 0.37 7.97 1.34
C GLY A 178 -0.91 7.87 2.17
N GLY A 179 -2.09 7.76 1.56
CA GLY A 179 -3.35 7.57 2.28
C GLY A 179 -3.38 6.30 3.13
N ALA A 180 -2.54 5.31 2.77
CA ALA A 180 -2.36 4.06 3.51
C ALA A 180 -1.00 3.98 4.24
N ALA A 181 -0.23 5.06 4.33
CA ALA A 181 1.07 5.00 5.00
C ALA A 181 0.92 4.77 6.51
N ASP A 182 1.83 3.98 7.08
CA ASP A 182 1.97 3.90 8.54
C ASP A 182 2.74 5.10 9.11
N ILE A 183 2.97 5.11 10.43
CA ILE A 183 3.67 6.20 11.13
C ILE A 183 5.11 6.36 10.64
N ASP A 184 5.74 5.28 10.19
CA ASP A 184 7.11 5.31 9.65
C ASP A 184 7.13 5.75 8.18
N GLY A 185 5.96 5.96 7.56
CA GLY A 185 5.81 6.38 6.18
C GLY A 185 5.82 5.21 5.19
N GLU A 186 5.70 3.97 5.64
CA GLU A 186 5.71 2.79 4.78
C GLU A 186 4.31 2.48 4.26
N VAL A 187 4.19 2.18 2.95
CA VAL A 187 2.94 1.73 2.33
C VAL A 187 3.06 0.25 1.98
N THR A 188 2.52 -0.64 2.80
CA THR A 188 2.60 -2.10 2.58
C THR A 188 1.34 -2.66 1.87
N PRO A 189 1.40 -3.86 1.27
CA PRO A 189 0.21 -4.52 0.72
C PRO A 189 -0.93 -4.69 1.74
N GLY A 190 -0.59 -4.92 3.01
CA GLY A 190 -1.58 -5.01 4.09
C GLY A 190 -2.23 -3.67 4.40
N ASN A 191 -1.47 -2.56 4.38
CA ASN A 191 -2.04 -1.23 4.53
C ASN A 191 -2.97 -0.88 3.36
N ILE A 192 -2.53 -1.17 2.14
CA ILE A 192 -3.31 -0.96 0.91
C ILE A 192 -4.63 -1.72 0.99
N TYR A 193 -4.60 -3.01 1.34
CA TYR A 193 -5.83 -3.79 1.53
C TYR A 193 -6.74 -3.14 2.57
N SER A 194 -6.22 -2.83 3.76
CA SER A 194 -7.01 -2.20 4.83
C SER A 194 -7.63 -0.86 4.41
N TYR A 195 -6.89 -0.07 3.63
CA TYR A 195 -7.34 1.22 3.10
C TYR A 195 -8.48 1.05 2.10
N ILE A 196 -8.29 0.19 1.09
CA ILE A 196 -9.30 -0.08 0.06
C ILE A 196 -10.55 -0.71 0.69
N ASP A 197 -10.37 -1.67 1.59
CA ASP A 197 -11.45 -2.39 2.28
C ASP A 197 -12.35 -1.46 3.12
N LYS A 198 -11.77 -0.42 3.74
CA LYS A 198 -12.51 0.59 4.49
C LYS A 198 -13.22 1.60 3.60
N ALA A 199 -12.65 1.90 2.43
CA ALA A 199 -13.26 2.83 1.48
C ALA A 199 -14.48 2.21 0.76
N LEU A 200 -14.57 0.87 0.73
CA LEU A 200 -15.69 0.15 0.15
C LEU A 200 -16.79 -0.07 1.20
N GLY A 201 -18.00 0.38 0.89
CA GLY A 201 -19.16 0.25 1.79
C GLY A 201 -19.61 -1.20 1.99
N SER A 202 -20.46 -1.43 3.01
CA SER A 202 -20.92 -2.76 3.44
C SER A 202 -21.64 -3.59 2.37
N TRP A 203 -22.13 -2.95 1.31
CA TRP A 203 -22.89 -3.58 0.22
C TRP A 203 -22.04 -3.79 -1.04
N HIS A 204 -20.78 -3.39 -1.04
CA HIS A 204 -19.88 -3.53 -2.19
C HIS A 204 -18.99 -4.76 -2.00
N GLN A 205 -18.63 -5.42 -3.10
CA GLN A 205 -17.68 -6.53 -3.06
C GLN A 205 -16.31 -6.04 -2.56
N ARG A 206 -15.75 -6.75 -1.58
CA ARG A 206 -14.44 -6.45 -0.98
C ARG A 206 -13.31 -7.01 -1.85
N PRO A 207 -12.16 -6.33 -1.99
CA PRO A 207 -11.04 -6.82 -2.77
C PRO A 207 -10.54 -8.14 -2.21
N VAL A 208 -9.94 -8.96 -3.05
CA VAL A 208 -9.27 -10.16 -2.59
C VAL A 208 -7.87 -9.79 -2.13
N PHE A 209 -7.56 -10.13 -0.89
CA PHE A 209 -6.20 -10.12 -0.37
C PHE A 209 -5.83 -11.52 0.08
N LYS A 210 -4.81 -12.09 -0.56
CA LYS A 210 -4.23 -13.37 -0.15
C LYS A 210 -2.73 -13.22 -0.07
N ALA A 211 -2.16 -13.77 0.99
CA ALA A 211 -0.79 -13.49 1.34
C ALA A 211 -0.19 -14.70 2.07
N ASN A 212 0.94 -15.18 1.59
CA ASN A 212 1.85 -16.03 2.35
C ASN A 212 3.10 -15.21 2.70
N ILE A 213 2.93 -14.28 3.65
CA ILE A 213 3.94 -13.28 4.01
C ILE A 213 4.82 -13.80 5.15
N VAL A 214 6.13 -13.90 4.89
CA VAL A 214 7.13 -14.24 5.91
C VAL A 214 7.59 -13.00 6.69
N ARG A 215 7.71 -11.85 5.99
CA ARG A 215 8.03 -10.54 6.56
C ARG A 215 7.31 -9.45 5.77
N SER A 216 6.95 -8.35 6.42
CA SER A 216 6.35 -7.21 5.74
C SER A 216 7.29 -6.64 4.68
N VAL A 217 6.71 -6.13 3.60
CA VAL A 217 7.39 -5.45 2.50
C VAL A 217 6.64 -4.17 2.17
N SER A 218 7.37 -3.07 2.04
CA SER A 218 6.83 -1.79 1.61
C SER A 218 6.79 -1.74 0.10
N LEU A 219 5.72 -1.22 -0.50
CA LEU A 219 5.63 -0.93 -1.93
C LEU A 219 6.09 0.49 -2.25
N ARG A 220 6.03 1.41 -1.29
CA ARG A 220 6.47 2.79 -1.48
C ARG A 220 6.64 3.45 -0.12
N THR A 221 7.62 4.32 0.01
CA THR A 221 7.76 5.17 1.19
C THR A 221 7.27 6.58 0.92
N VAL A 222 6.66 7.18 1.93
CA VAL A 222 6.26 8.58 1.96
C VAL A 222 6.94 9.30 3.12
N LYS A 223 6.97 10.63 3.09
CA LYS A 223 7.55 11.41 4.19
C LYS A 223 6.70 11.22 5.46
N PRO A 224 7.24 10.64 6.54
CA PRO A 224 6.48 10.48 7.77
C PRO A 224 6.25 11.84 8.44
N THR A 225 5.15 11.95 9.20
CA THR A 225 4.84 13.17 9.96
C THR A 225 5.89 13.42 11.07
N VAL A 226 6.40 12.34 11.64
CA VAL A 226 7.48 12.34 12.64
C VAL A 226 8.59 11.44 12.10
N SER A 227 9.80 11.99 11.96
CA SER A 227 10.95 11.22 11.50
C SER A 227 11.38 10.18 12.53
N LYS A 228 12.13 9.15 12.10
CA LYS A 228 12.70 8.14 13.01
C LYS A 228 13.58 8.76 14.09
N ALA A 229 14.33 9.81 13.76
CA ALA A 229 15.15 10.55 14.72
C ALA A 229 14.29 11.22 15.81
N GLU A 230 13.18 11.84 15.42
CA GLU A 230 12.23 12.43 16.36
C GLU A 230 11.47 11.39 17.17
N LEU A 231 11.07 10.25 16.56
CA LEU A 231 10.44 9.15 17.29
C LEU A 231 11.35 8.65 18.42
N ARG A 232 12.66 8.56 18.19
CA ARG A 232 13.61 8.13 19.22
C ARG A 232 13.67 9.05 20.45
N LEU A 233 13.28 10.32 20.31
CA LEU A 233 13.17 11.26 21.42
C LEU A 233 12.05 10.89 22.40
N LEU A 234 11.15 9.96 22.06
CA LEU A 234 10.17 9.42 23.01
C LEU A 234 10.84 8.82 24.26
N LEU A 235 12.04 8.22 24.14
CA LEU A 235 12.77 7.69 25.30
C LEU A 235 13.34 8.81 26.19
N GLU A 236 13.65 9.97 25.61
CA GLU A 236 14.13 11.14 26.34
C GLU A 236 12.97 11.86 27.03
N TYR A 237 11.86 12.06 26.31
CA TYR A 237 10.69 12.78 26.83
C TYR A 237 9.89 11.93 27.83
N PHE A 238 9.85 10.61 27.65
CA PHE A 238 9.08 9.72 28.51
C PHE A 238 9.98 8.60 29.03
N PRO A 239 10.63 8.77 30.20
CA PRO A 239 11.52 7.73 30.74
C PRO A 239 10.83 6.39 31.03
N GLN A 240 9.51 6.42 31.23
CA GLN A 240 8.63 5.27 31.40
C GLN A 240 7.32 5.51 30.64
N THR A 241 6.58 4.44 30.33
CA THR A 241 5.38 4.54 29.47
C THR A 241 4.20 5.26 30.14
N ASP A 242 4.19 5.34 31.45
CA ASP A 242 3.21 6.02 32.31
C ASP A 242 3.72 7.37 32.83
N HIS A 243 4.85 7.86 32.31
CA HIS A 243 5.36 9.18 32.67
C HIS A 243 4.50 10.30 32.07
N ASP A 244 4.10 11.24 32.91
CA ASP A 244 3.52 12.51 32.50
C ASP A 244 4.65 13.53 32.31
N PHE A 245 4.91 13.93 31.07
CA PHE A 245 5.89 14.95 30.72
C PHE A 245 5.34 16.34 31.05
N PRO A 246 5.95 17.07 32.01
CA PRO A 246 5.45 18.37 32.43
C PRO A 246 5.65 19.42 31.33
N LEU A 247 4.63 20.27 31.15
CA LEU A 247 4.64 21.40 30.24
C LEU A 247 4.37 22.68 31.03
N ASP A 248 4.93 23.78 30.56
CA ASP A 248 4.74 25.11 31.11
C ASP A 248 4.68 26.15 29.97
N PRO A 249 4.34 27.42 30.24
CA PRO A 249 4.20 28.44 29.20
C PRO A 249 5.44 28.70 28.34
N SER A 250 6.64 28.26 28.74
CA SER A 250 7.85 28.42 27.93
C SER A 250 7.92 27.47 26.71
N TYR A 251 7.06 26.47 26.64
CA TYR A 251 6.94 25.58 25.48
C TYR A 251 6.18 26.21 24.30
N GLU A 252 5.43 27.28 24.56
CA GLU A 252 4.58 27.93 23.57
C GLU A 252 5.09 29.36 23.31
N TYR A 253 5.46 29.62 22.05
CA TYR A 253 6.10 30.88 21.65
C TYR A 253 5.16 32.08 21.75
N THR A 254 3.85 31.84 21.79
CA THR A 254 2.84 32.91 21.93
C THR A 254 2.65 33.39 23.37
N THR A 255 3.19 32.68 24.37
CA THR A 255 3.04 33.03 25.80
C THR A 255 4.25 33.69 26.42
N THR A 256 5.36 33.83 25.70
CA THR A 256 6.58 34.46 26.21
C THR A 256 6.51 35.99 26.07
N THR A 257 6.55 36.70 27.20
CA THR A 257 6.77 38.16 27.26
C THR A 257 8.27 38.52 27.30
N ASP A 258 9.12 37.56 27.63
CA ASP A 258 10.59 37.65 27.69
C ASP A 258 11.26 36.84 26.56
N THR A 259 12.59 36.69 26.60
CA THR A 259 13.39 35.89 25.66
C THR A 259 12.85 34.45 25.54
N PRO A 260 12.45 33.99 24.34
CA PRO A 260 11.89 32.65 24.14
C PRO A 260 12.84 31.50 24.50
N ASN A 261 12.32 30.45 25.12
CA ASN A 261 13.09 29.22 25.35
C ASN A 261 13.06 28.33 24.09
N GLU A 262 14.05 28.54 23.21
CA GLU A 262 14.15 27.83 21.92
C GLU A 262 14.16 26.30 22.05
N LYS A 263 14.72 25.76 23.14
CA LYS A 263 14.74 24.31 23.39
C LYS A 263 13.33 23.79 23.66
N ASN A 264 12.59 24.43 24.57
CA ASN A 264 11.24 24.02 24.91
C ASN A 264 10.28 24.19 23.73
N ILE A 265 10.39 25.29 22.98
CA ILE A 265 9.61 25.51 21.76
C ILE A 265 9.88 24.42 20.71
N SER A 266 11.15 24.03 20.54
CA SER A 266 11.52 22.96 19.60
C SER A 266 10.98 21.60 20.03
N THR A 267 11.09 21.25 21.31
CA THR A 267 10.48 20.05 21.89
C THR A 267 8.96 20.06 21.71
N PHE A 268 8.31 21.20 21.95
CA PHE A 268 6.86 21.33 21.82
C PHE A 268 6.39 21.12 20.38
N LYS A 269 7.12 21.64 19.40
CA LYS A 269 6.83 21.42 17.97
C LYS A 269 6.85 19.92 17.62
N ILE A 270 7.76 19.15 18.21
CA ILE A 270 7.83 17.69 18.03
C ILE A 270 6.65 17.01 18.73
N LEU A 271 6.38 17.34 19.99
CA LEU A 271 5.24 16.78 20.75
C LEU A 271 3.90 17.06 20.06
N ARG A 272 3.72 18.25 19.47
CA ARG A 272 2.53 18.58 18.67
C ARG A 272 2.42 17.73 17.41
N ARG A 273 3.52 17.47 16.69
CA ARG A 273 3.50 16.53 15.55
C ARG A 273 3.21 15.10 15.99
N MET A 274 3.75 14.67 17.13
CA MET A 274 3.44 13.36 17.73
C MET A 274 1.95 13.26 18.13
N GLN A 275 1.34 14.34 18.61
CA GLN A 275 -0.09 14.40 18.88
C GLN A 275 -0.93 14.21 17.60
N LEU A 276 -0.53 14.81 16.48
CA LEU A 276 -1.26 14.68 15.20
C LEU A 276 -1.37 13.22 14.72
N ILE A 277 -0.38 12.39 15.05
CA ILE A 277 -0.38 10.95 14.73
C ILE A 277 -0.77 10.08 15.94
N GLY A 278 -1.33 10.69 16.98
CA GLY A 278 -1.91 9.98 18.13
C GLY A 278 -0.89 9.29 19.03
N LEU A 279 0.38 9.69 19.05
CA LEU A 279 1.40 9.13 19.96
C LEU A 279 1.35 9.77 21.35
N VAL A 280 0.99 11.05 21.43
CA VAL A 280 0.98 11.84 22.66
C VAL A 280 -0.38 12.50 22.83
N GLU A 281 -0.87 12.58 24.07
CA GLU A 281 -2.10 13.29 24.43
C GLU A 281 -1.88 14.22 25.63
N PRO A 282 -2.59 15.36 25.71
CA PRO A 282 -2.58 16.24 26.89
C PRO A 282 -3.24 15.57 28.10
N VAL A 283 -2.81 15.94 29.31
CA VAL A 283 -3.42 15.49 30.58
C VAL A 283 -4.25 16.61 31.18
N GLY A 284 -5.54 16.33 31.38
CA GLY A 284 -6.48 17.28 32.01
C GLY A 284 -6.87 18.47 31.13
N GLU A 285 -6.55 18.46 29.83
CA GLU A 285 -6.85 19.50 28.86
C GLU A 285 -7.19 18.88 27.50
N GLU A 286 -7.87 19.62 26.63
CA GLU A 286 -8.26 19.12 25.29
C GLU A 286 -7.12 19.22 24.26
N TYR A 287 -6.28 20.24 24.38
CA TYR A 287 -5.20 20.52 23.43
C TYR A 287 -3.87 20.70 24.16
N LEU A 288 -2.77 20.25 23.54
CA LEU A 288 -1.42 20.45 24.09
C LEU A 288 -1.11 21.91 24.37
N TYR A 289 -1.65 22.84 23.56
CA TYR A 289 -1.55 24.27 23.79
C TYR A 289 -2.00 24.65 25.21
N TRP A 290 -3.21 24.25 25.62
CA TRP A 290 -3.72 24.55 26.95
C TRP A 290 -2.93 23.83 28.04
N ALA A 291 -2.45 22.62 27.77
CA ALA A 291 -1.59 21.90 28.70
C ALA A 291 -0.30 22.69 29.00
N ALA A 292 0.34 23.28 27.99
CA ALA A 292 1.50 24.15 28.19
C ALA A 292 1.14 25.46 28.92
N VAL A 293 0.15 26.20 28.42
CA VAL A 293 -0.23 27.52 28.97
C VAL A 293 -0.70 27.43 30.43
N ARG A 294 -1.25 26.29 30.86
CA ARG A 294 -1.82 26.09 32.21
C ARG A 294 -0.96 25.22 33.13
N ASN A 295 0.34 25.04 32.82
CA ASN A 295 1.28 24.26 33.64
C ASN A 295 0.79 22.83 33.93
N LYS A 296 0.33 22.13 32.90
CA LYS A 296 -0.11 20.74 32.97
C LYS A 296 0.96 19.82 32.40
N SER A 297 0.57 18.69 31.82
CA SER A 297 1.46 17.69 31.26
C SER A 297 0.88 17.10 29.99
N CYS A 298 1.69 16.32 29.30
CA CYS A 298 1.25 15.37 28.30
C CYS A 298 1.78 13.98 28.61
N ARG A 299 1.19 12.95 28.01
CA ARG A 299 1.57 11.55 28.22
C ARG A 299 1.49 10.76 26.92
N LEU A 300 2.08 9.57 26.93
CA LEU A 300 1.93 8.64 25.83
C LEU A 300 0.50 8.08 25.77
N THR A 301 -0.03 7.97 24.57
CA THR A 301 -1.23 7.15 24.32
C THR A 301 -0.86 5.66 24.31
N GLY A 302 -1.85 4.77 24.14
CA GLY A 302 -1.57 3.35 23.89
C GLY A 302 -0.66 3.11 22.67
N LEU A 303 -0.81 3.92 21.62
CA LEU A 303 0.05 3.85 20.42
C LEU A 303 1.45 4.41 20.70
N GLY A 304 1.53 5.51 21.45
CA GLY A 304 2.80 6.06 21.94
C GLY A 304 3.60 5.04 22.75
N ALA A 305 2.96 4.37 23.70
CA ALA A 305 3.57 3.33 24.51
C ALA A 305 4.04 2.12 23.68
N TYR A 306 3.32 1.78 22.61
CA TYR A 306 3.76 0.74 21.67
C TYR A 306 5.05 1.13 20.94
N TYR A 307 5.11 2.32 20.33
CA TYR A 307 6.31 2.79 19.62
C TYR A 307 7.49 3.00 20.57
N TRP A 308 7.25 3.50 21.78
CA TRP A 308 8.25 3.60 22.83
C TRP A 308 8.93 2.25 23.10
N LYS A 309 8.15 1.16 23.21
CA LYS A 309 8.69 -0.21 23.40
C LYS A 309 9.49 -0.69 22.19
N LEU A 310 9.05 -0.38 20.96
CA LEU A 310 9.81 -0.72 19.76
C LEU A 310 11.18 -0.03 19.74
N ILE A 311 11.22 1.27 20.05
CA ILE A 311 12.46 2.05 20.11
C ILE A 311 13.39 1.51 21.18
N LYS A 312 12.88 1.26 22.40
CA LYS A 312 13.67 0.70 23.51
C LYS A 312 14.33 -0.63 23.15
N ASN A 313 13.68 -1.42 22.29
CA ASN A 313 14.17 -2.71 21.82
C ASN A 313 14.99 -2.62 20.52
N GLY A 314 15.35 -1.42 20.06
CA GLY A 314 16.16 -1.21 18.85
C GLY A 314 15.45 -1.59 17.54
N ARG A 315 14.12 -1.48 17.49
CA ARG A 315 13.30 -1.85 16.33
C ARG A 315 12.89 -0.67 15.44
N VAL A 316 13.24 0.57 15.82
CA VAL A 316 12.93 1.82 15.09
C VAL A 316 14.19 2.67 14.94
#